data_AF-A0A3D4D3I3-F1
#
_entry.id   AF-A0A3D4D3I3-F1
#
_cell.length_a   1.000
_cell.length_b   1.000
_cell.length_c   1.000
_cell.angle_alpha   90.00
_cell.angle_beta   90.00
_cell.angle_gamma   90.00
#
_symmetry.space_group_name_H-M   'P 1'
#
loop_
_entity.id
_entity.type
_entity.pdbx_description
1 polymer ?
#
loop_
_entity_poly.entity_id
_entity_poly.type
_entity_poly.pdbx_seq_one_letter_code
_entity_poly.pdbx_strand_id
1 'polypeptide(L)'
;LNEGANTIAVEIHQFSGSSSDISFDLRLDGTKSATENPLVLEEAGAAVVRARIRNGNEWSPLTSATFLVDTDLPDATTLAISEIHYRPSAPSPAEENAGFDESSDFEFIELLNRGSRPIDLGGLAFTVGIDFNFDRVTTGSSLLAGERMVLVNNLAAFESRYGNGSEVAGEYSGDLDNDGEQLVITDSTGGTVLDVTYNDADPWPASADGEGYSLVLIAAGAGSEANSPLAWRTSAELGGNPGRSDITNYAEWRSEAGIVSDSADPDGDGLTNLMEYFLGSDPLDHSEFAAPQPSILDLEIDGVTQSYLTVRVRRRIGADDIQIMPQFSEDLLTWLGGEQNITLLNVSNNGDGSETLMFRAISPVSENRTLFVRSQFTLSP
;
A
#
# COMPACT_ATOMS: atom_id res chain seq x y z
N LEU A 1 11.69 50.97 12.10
CA LEU A 1 10.75 51.69 13.01
C LEU A 1 10.45 50.73 14.14
N ASN A 2 10.59 51.20 15.38
CA ASN A 2 10.23 50.40 16.55
C ASN A 2 8.74 50.56 16.83
N GLU A 3 8.17 49.65 17.60
CA GLU A 3 6.83 49.85 18.15
C GLU A 3 6.86 51.08 19.09
N GLY A 4 5.91 52.01 18.89
CA GLY A 4 5.83 53.27 19.63
C GLY A 4 6.36 54.50 18.88
N ALA A 5 6.66 55.56 19.63
CA ALA A 5 7.06 56.86 19.07
C ALA A 5 8.46 56.78 18.44
N ASN A 6 8.53 57.02 17.14
CA ASN A 6 9.78 57.11 16.39
C ASN A 6 10.06 58.59 16.07
N THR A 7 11.25 59.08 16.41
CA THR A 7 11.69 60.43 16.07
C THR A 7 12.61 60.36 14.87
N ILE A 8 12.25 61.01 13.77
CA ILE A 8 13.12 61.18 12.60
C ILE A 8 13.67 62.60 12.64
N ALA A 9 14.98 62.72 12.77
CA ALA A 9 15.67 64.00 12.65
C ALA A 9 16.28 64.09 11.25
N VAL A 10 16.01 65.19 10.56
CA VAL A 10 16.66 65.53 9.30
C VAL A 10 17.40 66.84 9.52
N GLU A 11 18.69 66.86 9.19
CA GLU A 11 19.49 68.06 9.16
C GLU A 11 19.73 68.48 7.70
N ILE A 12 19.34 69.70 7.37
CA ILE A 12 19.54 70.27 6.04
C ILE A 12 20.57 71.38 6.18
N HIS A 13 21.72 71.20 5.54
CA HIS A 13 22.78 72.21 5.53
C HIS A 13 22.63 73.11 4.31
N GLN A 14 22.64 74.41 4.55
CA GLN A 14 22.80 75.42 3.50
C GLN A 14 24.22 75.95 3.55
N PHE A 15 24.93 75.90 2.42
CA PHE A 15 26.31 76.38 2.35
C PHE A 15 26.42 77.90 2.47
N SER A 16 25.34 78.65 2.19
CA SER A 16 25.32 80.12 2.25
C SER A 16 24.22 80.62 3.20
N GLY A 17 24.60 81.46 4.18
CA GLY A 17 23.67 82.06 5.15
C GLY A 17 22.73 83.14 4.59
N SER A 18 22.79 83.43 3.29
CA SER A 18 21.95 84.43 2.61
C SER A 18 21.09 83.86 1.48
N SER A 19 21.17 82.56 1.20
CA SER A 19 20.32 81.94 0.18
C SER A 19 18.89 81.78 0.73
N SER A 20 17.90 82.19 -0.06
CA SER A 20 16.48 82.02 0.25
C SER A 20 15.95 80.63 -0.13
N ASP A 21 16.71 79.88 -0.92
CA ASP A 21 16.18 78.74 -1.63
C ASP A 21 16.57 77.47 -0.89
N ILE A 22 15.62 76.94 -0.12
CA ILE A 22 15.71 75.61 0.49
C ILE A 22 14.56 74.76 -0.04
N SER A 23 14.88 73.62 -0.64
CA SER A 23 13.87 72.60 -0.97
C SER A 23 14.38 71.26 -0.52
N PHE A 24 13.57 70.56 0.26
CA PHE A 24 13.88 69.23 0.75
C PHE A 24 12.60 68.42 0.74
N ASP A 25 12.70 67.19 0.23
CA ASP A 25 11.61 66.24 0.22
C ASP A 25 12.05 65.00 1.02
N LEU A 26 11.31 64.70 2.08
CA LEU A 26 11.50 63.49 2.88
C LEU A 26 10.35 62.55 2.59
N ARG A 27 10.67 61.41 2.00
CA ARG A 27 9.76 60.29 1.90
C ARG A 27 10.20 59.20 2.86
N LEU A 28 9.29 58.83 3.76
CA LEU A 28 9.39 57.62 4.57
C LEU A 28 8.39 56.61 4.02
N ASP A 29 8.89 55.57 3.37
CA ASP A 29 8.09 54.40 3.04
C ASP A 29 8.18 53.38 4.18
N GLY A 30 7.03 52.90 4.64
CA GLY A 30 6.93 51.88 5.66
C GLY A 30 6.06 50.73 5.17
N THR A 31 6.57 49.51 5.27
CA THR A 31 5.78 48.29 5.04
C THR A 31 5.22 47.83 6.38
N LYS A 32 3.88 47.77 6.49
CA LYS A 32 3.21 47.16 7.64
C LYS A 32 2.67 45.80 7.23
N SER A 33 3.14 44.74 7.88
CA SER A 33 2.50 43.42 7.78
C SER A 33 1.21 43.43 8.60
N ALA A 34 0.13 42.88 8.04
CA ALA A 34 -1.12 42.65 8.76
C ALA A 34 -1.17 41.25 9.41
N THR A 35 -0.18 40.41 9.13
CA THR A 35 -0.01 39.06 9.66
C THR A 35 1.21 39.03 10.57
N GLU A 36 1.23 38.04 11.48
CA GLU A 36 2.42 37.75 12.28
C GLU A 36 3.66 37.59 11.39
N ASN A 37 4.80 38.05 11.91
CA ASN A 37 6.08 37.99 11.22
C ASN A 37 7.14 37.40 12.19
N PRO A 38 7.65 36.18 11.93
CA PRO A 38 7.39 35.37 10.74
C PRO A 38 5.93 34.86 10.66
N LEU A 39 5.44 34.62 9.44
CA LEU A 39 4.22 33.85 9.20
C LEU A 39 4.57 32.37 9.47
N VAL A 40 3.99 31.79 10.52
CA VAL A 40 4.17 30.38 10.85
C VAL A 40 3.03 29.57 10.24
N LEU A 41 3.36 28.47 9.58
CA LEU A 41 2.41 27.48 9.11
C LEU A 41 2.50 26.28 10.06
N GLU A 42 1.45 26.05 10.84
CA GLU A 42 1.46 25.03 11.90
C GLU A 42 0.77 23.73 11.48
N GLU A 43 -0.17 23.81 10.53
CA GLU A 43 -0.92 22.66 10.04
C GLU A 43 -0.10 21.88 9.00
N ALA A 44 0.03 20.57 9.19
CA ALA A 44 0.69 19.68 8.24
C ALA A 44 -0.13 19.52 6.95
N GLY A 45 0.56 19.31 5.82
CA GLY A 45 -0.03 19.20 4.49
C GLY A 45 0.18 20.43 3.61
N ALA A 46 -0.55 20.50 2.50
CA ALA A 46 -0.52 21.62 1.58
C ALA A 46 -1.17 22.91 2.15
N ALA A 47 -0.34 23.92 2.38
CA ALA A 47 -0.74 25.25 2.84
C ALA A 47 -0.66 26.29 1.70
N VAL A 48 -1.82 26.80 1.26
CA VAL A 48 -1.88 27.86 0.24
C VAL A 48 -1.76 29.24 0.89
N VAL A 49 -0.60 29.87 0.73
CA VAL A 49 -0.35 31.25 1.15
C VAL A 49 -0.73 32.21 0.04
N ARG A 50 -1.62 33.16 0.34
CA ARG A 50 -2.07 34.22 -0.57
C ARG A 50 -1.59 35.57 -0.09
N ALA A 51 -0.90 36.31 -0.94
CA ALA A 51 -0.34 37.63 -0.65
C ALA A 51 -0.70 38.64 -1.72
N ARG A 52 -0.89 39.89 -1.30
CA ARG A 52 -1.02 41.06 -2.18
C ARG A 52 -0.64 42.33 -1.44
N ILE A 53 -0.25 43.35 -2.18
CA ILE A 53 0.17 44.64 -1.63
C ILE A 53 -0.95 45.65 -1.81
N ARG A 54 -1.20 46.49 -0.80
CA ARG A 54 -2.13 47.61 -0.90
C ARG A 54 -1.36 48.91 -1.10
N ASN A 55 -1.70 49.68 -2.13
CA ASN A 55 -1.20 51.04 -2.33
C ASN A 55 -2.39 52.02 -2.34
N GLY A 56 -2.55 52.81 -1.27
CA GLY A 56 -3.74 53.64 -1.07
C GLY A 56 -5.04 52.81 -1.03
N ASN A 57 -5.92 53.01 -2.01
CA ASN A 57 -7.18 52.27 -2.16
C ASN A 57 -7.11 51.12 -3.18
N GLU A 58 -5.96 50.91 -3.81
CA GLU A 58 -5.78 49.89 -4.83
C GLU A 58 -5.02 48.69 -4.25
N TRP A 59 -5.51 47.49 -4.57
CA TRP A 59 -4.83 46.24 -4.27
C TRP A 59 -4.11 45.76 -5.52
N SER A 60 -2.88 45.27 -5.35
CA SER A 60 -2.24 44.48 -6.40
C SER A 60 -3.07 43.22 -6.70
N PRO A 61 -2.81 42.57 -7.86
CA PRO A 61 -3.25 41.21 -8.08
C PRO A 61 -2.86 40.29 -6.91
N LEU A 62 -3.69 39.28 -6.68
CA LEU A 62 -3.41 38.24 -5.68
C LEU A 62 -2.32 37.32 -6.22
N THR A 63 -1.25 37.17 -5.45
CA THR A 63 -0.23 36.13 -5.68
C THR A 63 -0.48 35.00 -4.69
N SER A 64 -0.35 33.76 -5.14
CA SER A 64 -0.44 32.58 -4.28
C SER A 64 0.77 31.67 -4.46
N ALA A 65 1.17 31.02 -3.38
CA ALA A 65 2.14 29.92 -3.38
C ALA A 65 1.63 28.83 -2.43
N THR A 66 1.83 27.57 -2.82
CA THR A 66 1.53 26.41 -1.97
C THR A 66 2.82 25.93 -1.32
N PHE A 67 2.77 25.64 -0.03
CA PHE A 67 3.87 25.09 0.76
C PHE A 67 3.44 23.74 1.31
N LEU A 68 4.35 22.77 1.35
CA LEU A 68 4.14 21.53 2.10
C LEU A 68 4.73 21.70 3.48
N VAL A 69 3.90 21.51 4.50
CA VAL A 69 4.27 21.65 5.90
C VAL A 69 4.27 20.24 6.50
N ASP A 70 5.40 19.86 7.10
CA ASP A 70 5.61 18.56 7.78
C ASP A 70 5.09 17.30 7.04
N THR A 71 5.03 17.37 5.72
CA THR A 71 4.57 16.31 4.81
C THR A 71 5.57 16.19 3.68
N ASP A 72 5.68 14.97 3.15
CA ASP A 72 6.41 14.67 1.92
C ASP A 72 5.42 14.46 0.76
N LEU A 73 5.90 14.59 -0.47
CA LEU A 73 5.12 14.20 -1.64
C LEU A 73 5.16 12.67 -1.79
N PRO A 74 4.02 12.04 -2.12
CA PRO A 74 3.98 10.61 -2.33
C PRO A 74 4.64 10.20 -3.64
N ASP A 75 5.21 9.01 -3.62
CA ASP A 75 5.73 8.28 -4.77
C ASP A 75 5.48 6.77 -4.59
N ALA A 76 5.84 5.97 -5.58
CA ALA A 76 5.66 4.51 -5.53
C ALA A 76 6.46 3.78 -4.43
N THR A 77 7.33 4.49 -3.69
CA THR A 77 8.08 3.92 -2.56
C THR A 77 7.41 4.21 -1.20
N THR A 78 6.62 5.27 -1.13
CA THR A 78 5.95 5.74 0.09
C THR A 78 4.46 5.47 0.08
N LEU A 79 3.79 5.60 -1.07
CA LEU A 79 2.37 5.28 -1.24
C LEU A 79 2.20 3.93 -1.93
N ALA A 80 1.33 3.08 -1.40
CA ALA A 80 0.97 1.81 -2.02
C ALA A 80 -0.54 1.58 -1.96
N ILE A 81 -1.07 0.85 -2.94
CA ILE A 81 -2.35 0.16 -2.79
C ILE A 81 -2.06 -1.12 -2.00
N SER A 82 -2.56 -1.19 -0.76
CA SER A 82 -2.30 -2.30 0.15
C SER A 82 -3.35 -3.41 0.07
N GLU A 83 -4.56 -3.08 -0.38
CA GLU A 83 -5.65 -4.03 -0.50
C GLU A 83 -6.59 -3.64 -1.66
N ILE A 84 -7.04 -4.64 -2.42
CA ILE A 84 -8.00 -4.48 -3.52
C ILE A 84 -9.09 -5.54 -3.34
N HIS A 85 -10.33 -5.12 -3.17
CA HIS A 85 -11.49 -6.01 -3.12
C HIS A 85 -12.35 -5.81 -4.36
N TYR A 86 -11.89 -6.33 -5.50
CA TYR A 86 -12.50 -6.12 -6.82
C TYR A 86 -13.73 -6.98 -7.08
N ARG A 87 -13.89 -8.10 -6.37
CA ARG A 87 -15.06 -8.97 -6.49
C ARG A 87 -15.56 -9.46 -5.13
N PRO A 88 -16.25 -8.60 -4.36
CA PRO A 88 -16.79 -8.96 -3.07
C PRO A 88 -17.80 -10.10 -3.12
N SER A 89 -18.00 -10.75 -1.98
CA SER A 89 -19.10 -11.72 -1.84
C SER A 89 -20.45 -11.05 -2.11
N ALA A 90 -21.38 -11.82 -2.66
CA ALA A 90 -22.75 -11.38 -2.91
C ALA A 90 -23.39 -10.72 -1.66
N PRO A 91 -24.27 -9.73 -1.84
CA PRO A 91 -25.04 -9.12 -0.76
C PRO A 91 -25.73 -10.18 0.11
N SER A 92 -25.69 -9.98 1.42
CA SER A 92 -26.52 -10.73 2.35
C SER A 92 -27.98 -10.31 2.24
N PRO A 93 -28.94 -11.13 2.66
CA PRO A 93 -30.36 -10.74 2.63
C PRO A 93 -30.67 -9.46 3.40
N ALA A 94 -29.86 -9.10 4.41
CA ALA A 94 -30.05 -7.85 5.15
C ALA A 94 -29.62 -6.63 4.33
N GLU A 95 -28.55 -6.77 3.55
CA GLU A 95 -28.01 -5.73 2.66
C GLU A 95 -28.92 -5.52 1.44
N GLU A 96 -29.42 -6.60 0.82
CA GLU A 96 -30.42 -6.52 -0.26
C GLU A 96 -31.69 -5.78 0.23
N ASN A 97 -32.16 -6.10 1.44
CA ASN A 97 -33.31 -5.39 2.04
C ASN A 97 -33.02 -3.90 2.34
N ALA A 98 -31.76 -3.52 2.47
CA ALA A 98 -31.33 -2.12 2.61
C ALA A 98 -31.14 -1.41 1.26
N GLY A 99 -31.26 -2.14 0.14
CA GLY A 99 -31.13 -1.63 -1.22
C GLY A 99 -29.71 -1.71 -1.79
N PHE A 100 -28.84 -2.55 -1.21
CA PHE A 100 -27.51 -2.87 -1.74
C PHE A 100 -27.60 -4.24 -2.43
N ASP A 101 -27.81 -4.22 -3.74
CA ASP A 101 -28.21 -5.39 -4.52
C ASP A 101 -27.06 -5.97 -5.36
N GLU A 102 -25.94 -5.26 -5.47
CA GLU A 102 -24.79 -5.66 -6.29
C GLU A 102 -23.56 -5.96 -5.42
N SER A 103 -22.71 -6.91 -5.83
CA SER A 103 -21.45 -7.14 -5.13
C SER A 103 -20.51 -5.93 -5.23
N SER A 104 -20.60 -5.17 -6.32
CA SER A 104 -19.76 -4.00 -6.56
C SER A 104 -20.02 -2.87 -5.57
N ASP A 105 -21.21 -2.81 -4.94
CA ASP A 105 -21.51 -1.88 -3.85
C ASP A 105 -20.48 -1.98 -2.69
N PHE A 106 -19.81 -3.13 -2.55
CA PHE A 106 -18.87 -3.40 -1.46
C PHE A 106 -17.41 -3.39 -1.91
N GLU A 107 -17.12 -3.02 -3.16
CA GLU A 107 -15.77 -2.92 -3.66
C GLU A 107 -15.01 -1.78 -2.98
N PHE A 108 -13.72 -2.00 -2.71
CA PHE A 108 -12.86 -0.98 -2.16
C PHE A 108 -11.40 -1.12 -2.61
N ILE A 109 -10.70 0.01 -2.53
CA ILE A 109 -9.24 0.10 -2.65
C ILE A 109 -8.71 0.69 -1.35
N GLU A 110 -7.70 0.07 -0.76
CA GLU A 110 -7.00 0.62 0.40
C GLU A 110 -5.63 1.17 0.00
N LEU A 111 -5.34 2.39 0.47
CA LEU A 111 -4.03 3.00 0.37
C LEU A 111 -3.31 2.94 1.71
N LEU A 112 -1.99 2.73 1.65
CA LEU A 112 -1.09 2.70 2.80
C LEU A 112 0.08 3.66 2.59
N ASN A 113 0.35 4.50 3.60
CA ASN A 113 1.63 5.19 3.68
C ASN A 113 2.68 4.28 4.33
N ARG A 114 3.60 3.79 3.50
CA ARG A 114 4.73 2.92 3.88
C ARG A 114 5.97 3.71 4.28
N GLY A 115 5.95 5.03 4.05
CA GLY A 115 7.00 5.94 4.46
C GLY A 115 7.06 6.12 5.97
N SER A 116 8.11 6.78 6.42
CA SER A 116 8.33 7.12 7.84
C SER A 116 7.82 8.50 8.23
N ARG A 117 7.24 9.25 7.27
CA ARG A 117 6.70 10.60 7.46
C ARG A 117 5.32 10.72 6.82
N PRO A 118 4.49 11.67 7.29
CA PRO A 118 3.22 11.97 6.65
C PRO A 118 3.39 12.32 5.17
N ILE A 119 2.46 11.86 4.32
CA ILE A 119 2.41 12.20 2.90
C ILE A 119 1.18 13.06 2.61
N ASP A 120 1.33 14.08 1.75
CA ASP A 120 0.23 14.92 1.29
C ASP A 120 -0.45 14.28 0.08
N LEU A 121 -1.78 14.12 0.12
CA LEU A 121 -2.54 13.52 -0.98
C LEU A 121 -3.19 14.57 -1.89
N GLY A 122 -3.05 15.85 -1.56
CA GLY A 122 -3.62 16.96 -2.32
C GLY A 122 -3.14 16.98 -3.77
N GLY A 123 -4.08 17.22 -4.68
CA GLY A 123 -3.80 17.25 -6.12
C GLY A 123 -3.52 15.89 -6.76
N LEU A 124 -3.62 14.78 -6.02
CA LEU A 124 -3.61 13.45 -6.61
C LEU A 124 -4.97 13.08 -7.20
N ALA A 125 -4.96 12.22 -8.21
CA ALA A 125 -6.17 11.59 -8.72
C ALA A 125 -5.88 10.19 -9.28
N PHE A 126 -6.84 9.29 -9.14
CA PHE A 126 -6.92 8.12 -10.01
C PHE A 126 -7.28 8.58 -11.43
N THR A 127 -6.51 8.13 -12.41
CA THR A 127 -6.69 8.51 -13.83
C THR A 127 -6.86 7.31 -14.76
N VAL A 128 -6.64 6.10 -14.25
CA VAL A 128 -6.90 4.82 -14.92
C VAL A 128 -7.54 3.88 -13.90
N GLY A 129 -8.56 3.14 -14.36
CA GLY A 129 -9.41 2.26 -13.58
C GLY A 129 -10.65 3.00 -13.07
N ILE A 130 -10.61 3.44 -11.81
CA ILE A 130 -11.67 4.23 -11.17
C ILE A 130 -11.46 5.75 -11.33
N ASP A 131 -12.52 6.54 -11.12
CA ASP A 131 -12.44 8.01 -11.01
C ASP A 131 -12.51 8.46 -9.55
N PHE A 132 -11.42 9.04 -9.06
CA PHE A 132 -11.36 9.65 -7.74
C PHE A 132 -10.32 10.77 -7.70
N ASN A 133 -10.69 11.90 -7.08
CA ASN A 133 -9.80 13.06 -6.91
C ASN A 133 -9.66 13.40 -5.43
N PHE A 134 -8.42 13.40 -4.95
CA PHE A 134 -8.11 13.59 -3.54
C PHE A 134 -8.35 15.03 -3.05
N ASP A 135 -8.56 16.00 -3.93
CA ASP A 135 -9.02 17.35 -3.53
C ASP A 135 -10.49 17.36 -3.09
N ARG A 136 -11.22 16.25 -3.28
CA ARG A 136 -12.64 16.10 -2.87
C ARG A 136 -12.79 15.41 -1.51
N VAL A 137 -11.70 14.95 -0.90
CA VAL A 137 -11.76 14.23 0.38
C VAL A 137 -12.34 15.11 1.48
N THR A 138 -13.18 14.52 2.31
CA THR A 138 -13.79 15.21 3.46
C THR A 138 -12.95 15.08 4.73
N THR A 139 -12.05 14.09 4.78
CA THR A 139 -11.07 13.81 5.83
C THR A 139 -9.79 13.24 5.19
N GLY A 140 -8.64 13.30 5.85
CA GLY A 140 -7.42 12.66 5.35
C GLY A 140 -6.73 13.34 4.16
N SER A 141 -6.61 14.69 4.16
CA SER A 141 -5.79 15.40 3.15
C SER A 141 -4.30 15.06 3.21
N SER A 142 -3.87 14.42 4.30
CA SER A 142 -2.57 13.77 4.45
C SER A 142 -2.75 12.40 5.12
N LEU A 143 -1.80 11.50 4.89
CA LEU A 143 -1.79 10.15 5.46
C LEU A 143 -0.53 9.99 6.32
N LEU A 144 -0.66 9.76 7.63
CA LEU A 144 0.50 9.63 8.52
C LEU A 144 1.28 8.33 8.22
N ALA A 145 2.51 8.25 8.73
CA ALA A 145 3.36 7.08 8.56
C ALA A 145 2.68 5.81 9.09
N GLY A 146 2.55 4.77 8.26
CA GLY A 146 1.89 3.51 8.59
C GLY A 146 0.36 3.56 8.59
N GLU A 147 -0.25 4.73 8.37
CA GLU A 147 -1.71 4.85 8.29
C GLU A 147 -2.26 4.39 6.94
N ARG A 148 -3.54 4.00 7.00
CA ARG A 148 -4.32 3.49 5.88
C ARG A 148 -5.54 4.35 5.67
N MET A 149 -5.97 4.47 4.41
CA MET A 149 -7.27 5.04 4.06
C MET A 149 -7.94 4.18 3.00
N VAL A 150 -9.27 4.17 2.99
CA VAL A 150 -10.07 3.34 2.10
C VAL A 150 -10.85 4.22 1.13
N LEU A 151 -10.85 3.87 -0.15
CA LEU A 151 -11.75 4.40 -1.15
C LEU A 151 -12.80 3.32 -1.44
N VAL A 152 -14.07 3.70 -1.49
CA VAL A 152 -15.20 2.75 -1.56
C VAL A 152 -16.07 3.03 -2.78
N ASN A 153 -16.73 2.02 -3.33
CA ASN A 153 -17.70 2.22 -4.42
C ASN A 153 -18.96 2.92 -3.90
N ASN A 154 -19.51 2.38 -2.80
CA ASN A 154 -20.72 2.88 -2.13
C ASN A 154 -20.49 2.93 -0.61
N LEU A 155 -20.43 4.13 -0.05
CA LEU A 155 -20.12 4.37 1.36
C LEU A 155 -21.17 3.75 2.29
N ALA A 156 -22.45 3.88 1.93
CA ALA A 156 -23.53 3.35 2.77
C ALA A 156 -23.52 1.82 2.81
N ALA A 157 -23.23 1.17 1.68
CA ALA A 157 -23.09 -0.28 1.61
C ALA A 157 -21.84 -0.75 2.36
N PHE A 158 -20.70 -0.08 2.14
CA PHE A 158 -19.45 -0.37 2.85
C PHE A 158 -19.63 -0.26 4.36
N GLU A 159 -20.19 0.83 4.88
CA GLU A 159 -20.45 1.01 6.32
C GLU A 159 -21.44 -0.03 6.87
N SER A 160 -22.40 -0.48 6.05
CA SER A 160 -23.33 -1.57 6.43
C SER A 160 -22.61 -2.89 6.65
N ARG A 161 -21.58 -3.20 5.86
CA ARG A 161 -20.83 -4.46 5.91
C ARG A 161 -19.66 -4.43 6.89
N TYR A 162 -18.87 -3.36 6.84
CA TYR A 162 -17.60 -3.22 7.56
C TYR A 162 -17.70 -2.36 8.82
N GLY A 163 -18.80 -1.63 9.00
CA GLY A 163 -18.95 -0.64 10.06
C GLY A 163 -18.13 0.63 9.79
N ASN A 164 -18.04 1.49 10.80
CA ASN A 164 -17.50 2.86 10.66
C ASN A 164 -16.09 2.98 11.25
N GLY A 165 -15.34 1.89 11.30
CA GLY A 165 -14.03 1.81 11.96
C GLY A 165 -12.85 2.22 11.08
N SER A 166 -13.04 2.25 9.76
CA SER A 166 -12.02 2.54 8.76
C SER A 166 -12.06 4.02 8.36
N GLU A 167 -10.89 4.61 8.09
CA GLU A 167 -10.80 5.97 7.57
C GLU A 167 -11.16 5.94 6.07
N VAL A 168 -12.37 6.39 5.72
CA VAL A 168 -12.84 6.41 4.33
C VAL A 168 -12.54 7.76 3.69
N ALA A 169 -11.75 7.76 2.62
CA ALA A 169 -11.39 8.95 1.84
C ALA A 169 -12.62 9.54 1.13
N GLY A 170 -13.49 8.66 0.64
CA GLY A 170 -14.71 8.98 -0.08
C GLY A 170 -15.13 7.89 -1.06
N GLU A 171 -16.22 8.17 -1.78
CA GLU A 171 -16.74 7.31 -2.84
C GLU A 171 -16.01 7.60 -4.16
N TYR A 172 -15.52 6.56 -4.82
CA TYR A 172 -15.07 6.66 -6.21
C TYR A 172 -16.23 6.43 -7.18
N SER A 173 -15.99 6.68 -8.47
CA SER A 173 -16.94 6.36 -9.54
C SER A 173 -16.35 5.36 -10.53
N GLY A 174 -17.22 4.55 -11.13
CA GLY A 174 -16.80 3.34 -11.87
C GLY A 174 -16.84 2.13 -10.94
N ASP A 175 -16.62 0.95 -11.51
CA ASP A 175 -16.51 -0.32 -10.79
C ASP A 175 -15.13 -0.92 -11.11
N LEU A 176 -14.62 -1.75 -10.20
CA LEU A 176 -13.41 -2.51 -10.44
C LEU A 176 -13.70 -3.64 -11.45
N ASP A 177 -12.80 -3.88 -12.40
CA ASP A 177 -12.97 -4.94 -13.40
C ASP A 177 -12.70 -6.33 -12.78
N ASN A 178 -13.72 -7.19 -12.83
CA ASN A 178 -13.62 -8.56 -12.32
C ASN A 178 -12.60 -9.42 -13.07
N ASP A 179 -12.27 -9.09 -14.32
CA ASP A 179 -11.26 -9.81 -15.11
C ASP A 179 -9.84 -9.20 -14.94
N GLY A 180 -9.70 -8.19 -14.07
CA GLY A 180 -8.48 -7.44 -13.83
C GLY A 180 -8.34 -6.15 -14.62
N GLU A 181 -7.63 -5.17 -14.05
CA GLU A 181 -7.36 -3.88 -14.68
C GLU A 181 -6.06 -3.23 -14.17
N GLN A 182 -5.74 -2.07 -14.74
CA GLN A 182 -4.69 -1.18 -14.29
C GLN A 182 -5.26 -0.02 -13.48
N LEU A 183 -4.65 0.28 -12.34
CA LEU A 183 -4.94 1.39 -11.44
C LEU A 183 -3.76 2.37 -11.44
N VAL A 184 -4.00 3.62 -11.86
CA VAL A 184 -2.94 4.64 -11.94
C VAL A 184 -3.34 5.89 -11.17
N ILE A 185 -2.48 6.29 -10.22
CA ILE A 185 -2.56 7.57 -9.52
C ILE A 185 -1.55 8.54 -10.13
N THR A 186 -1.99 9.75 -10.48
CA THR A 186 -1.12 10.83 -10.98
C THR A 186 -1.18 12.06 -10.08
N ASP A 187 -0.11 12.85 -10.11
CA ASP A 187 -0.07 14.18 -9.50
C ASP A 187 -0.73 15.27 -10.38
N SER A 188 -0.84 16.48 -9.82
CA SER A 188 -1.42 17.65 -10.51
C SER A 188 -0.69 18.12 -11.78
N THR A 189 0.53 17.61 -12.03
CA THR A 189 1.30 17.87 -13.26
C THR A 189 1.07 16.80 -14.33
N GLY A 190 0.37 15.71 -13.98
CA GLY A 190 0.16 14.53 -14.82
C GLY A 190 1.28 13.50 -14.71
N GLY A 191 2.17 13.62 -13.72
CA GLY A 191 3.20 12.63 -13.43
C GLY A 191 2.62 11.42 -12.71
N THR A 192 2.98 10.20 -13.12
CA THR A 192 2.58 8.96 -12.43
C THR A 192 3.23 8.87 -11.05
N VAL A 193 2.40 8.70 -10.02
CA VAL A 193 2.81 8.50 -8.62
C VAL A 193 2.81 7.02 -8.28
N LEU A 194 1.75 6.30 -8.69
CA LEU A 194 1.58 4.87 -8.44
C LEU A 194 0.90 4.21 -9.66
N ASP A 195 1.34 3.00 -10.00
CA ASP A 195 0.84 2.21 -11.14
C ASP A 195 0.83 0.73 -10.75
N VAL A 196 -0.37 0.17 -10.61
CA VAL A 196 -0.62 -1.20 -10.13
C VAL A 196 -1.63 -1.88 -11.07
N THR A 197 -1.35 -3.10 -11.48
CA THR A 197 -2.25 -3.95 -12.25
C THR A 197 -2.60 -5.17 -11.42
N TYR A 198 -3.87 -5.60 -11.45
CA TYR A 198 -4.30 -6.87 -10.89
C TYR A 198 -5.02 -7.73 -11.94
N ASN A 199 -5.21 -9.02 -11.63
CA ASN A 199 -5.92 -9.96 -12.49
C ASN A 199 -6.60 -11.06 -11.67
N ASP A 200 -7.50 -11.81 -12.31
CA ASP A 200 -8.21 -12.97 -11.76
C ASP A 200 -7.58 -14.31 -12.16
N ALA A 201 -6.72 -14.31 -13.19
CA ALA A 201 -6.08 -15.52 -13.68
C ALA A 201 -4.85 -15.93 -12.85
N ASP A 202 -4.60 -17.24 -12.82
CA ASP A 202 -3.39 -17.82 -12.23
C ASP A 202 -2.10 -17.10 -12.70
N PRO A 203 -1.15 -16.78 -11.80
CA PRO A 203 -1.09 -17.21 -10.40
C PRO A 203 -1.61 -16.16 -9.39
N TRP A 204 -2.47 -15.22 -9.80
CA TRP A 204 -3.16 -14.35 -8.85
C TRP A 204 -4.04 -15.17 -7.89
N PRO A 205 -4.25 -14.74 -6.63
CA PRO A 205 -5.09 -15.46 -5.68
C PRO A 205 -6.54 -15.62 -6.17
N ALA A 206 -6.92 -16.82 -6.59
CA ALA A 206 -8.25 -17.10 -7.13
C ALA A 206 -9.39 -16.86 -6.13
N SER A 207 -9.11 -16.92 -4.82
CA SER A 207 -10.09 -16.64 -3.77
C SER A 207 -10.52 -15.17 -3.71
N ALA A 208 -9.75 -14.25 -4.32
CA ALA A 208 -10.15 -12.86 -4.48
C ALA A 208 -11.17 -12.66 -5.62
N ASP A 209 -11.35 -13.65 -6.50
CA ASP A 209 -12.29 -13.62 -7.62
C ASP A 209 -13.71 -14.09 -7.20
N GLY A 210 -14.30 -13.44 -6.20
CA GLY A 210 -15.71 -13.64 -5.85
C GLY A 210 -16.00 -14.71 -4.79
N GLU A 211 -14.98 -15.36 -4.23
CA GLU A 211 -15.14 -16.17 -3.01
C GLU A 211 -15.26 -15.29 -1.74
N GLY A 212 -15.14 -13.97 -1.89
CA GLY A 212 -15.32 -12.98 -0.83
C GLY A 212 -14.01 -12.57 -0.15
N TYR A 213 -12.85 -13.06 -0.57
CA TYR A 213 -11.57 -12.54 -0.09
C TYR A 213 -11.11 -11.34 -0.92
N SER A 214 -10.16 -10.57 -0.41
CA SER A 214 -9.50 -9.47 -1.14
C SER A 214 -8.08 -9.86 -1.52
N LEU A 215 -7.50 -9.10 -2.47
CA LEU A 215 -6.06 -9.12 -2.73
C LEU A 215 -5.37 -8.22 -1.71
N VAL A 216 -4.41 -8.77 -0.97
CA VAL A 216 -3.59 -8.04 0.01
C VAL A 216 -2.14 -8.03 -0.46
N LEU A 217 -1.53 -6.85 -0.48
CA LEU A 217 -0.13 -6.66 -0.85
C LEU A 217 0.80 -7.22 0.25
N ILE A 218 1.64 -8.18 -0.11
CA ILE A 218 2.68 -8.74 0.76
C ILE A 218 3.75 -7.66 1.01
N ALA A 219 4.12 -7.45 2.27
CA ALA A 219 5.01 -6.36 2.70
C ALA A 219 6.36 -6.27 1.95
N ALA A 220 6.87 -7.35 1.36
CA ALA A 220 8.10 -7.32 0.56
C ALA A 220 7.95 -6.73 -0.86
N GLY A 221 6.73 -6.54 -1.37
CA GLY A 221 6.44 -6.16 -2.76
C GLY A 221 6.37 -4.65 -3.04
N ALA A 222 7.31 -3.83 -2.54
CA ALA A 222 7.27 -2.37 -2.77
C ALA A 222 7.78 -1.98 -4.17
N GLY A 223 6.99 -1.20 -4.92
CA GLY A 223 7.37 -0.62 -6.22
C GLY A 223 6.94 -1.44 -7.43
N SER A 224 7.84 -1.63 -8.41
CA SER A 224 7.57 -2.35 -9.68
C SER A 224 7.09 -3.79 -9.51
N GLU A 225 7.29 -4.37 -8.33
CA GLU A 225 6.83 -5.71 -7.96
C GLU A 225 5.31 -5.79 -7.72
N ALA A 226 4.62 -4.68 -7.46
CA ALA A 226 3.16 -4.70 -7.24
C ALA A 226 2.38 -5.15 -8.49
N ASN A 227 3.00 -5.13 -9.68
CA ASN A 227 2.45 -5.68 -10.92
C ASN A 227 2.71 -7.20 -11.08
N SER A 228 3.40 -7.82 -10.13
CA SER A 228 3.63 -9.26 -10.08
C SER A 228 2.60 -9.93 -9.17
N PRO A 229 1.94 -11.02 -9.58
CA PRO A 229 1.05 -11.78 -8.70
C PRO A 229 1.77 -12.32 -7.45
N LEU A 230 3.10 -12.47 -7.50
CA LEU A 230 3.90 -12.90 -6.34
C LEU A 230 3.95 -11.87 -5.21
N ALA A 231 3.59 -10.62 -5.49
CA ALA A 231 3.49 -9.57 -4.48
C ALA A 231 2.14 -9.59 -3.75
N TRP A 232 1.19 -10.42 -4.18
CA TRP A 232 -0.16 -10.45 -3.63
C TRP A 232 -0.48 -11.78 -2.99
N ARG A 233 -1.36 -11.73 -2.00
CA ARG A 233 -1.98 -12.90 -1.38
C ARG A 233 -3.45 -12.65 -1.15
N THR A 234 -4.18 -13.70 -0.81
CA THR A 234 -5.53 -13.57 -0.28
C THR A 234 -5.51 -12.91 1.09
N SER A 235 -6.58 -12.19 1.44
CA SER A 235 -6.86 -11.80 2.82
C SER A 235 -7.09 -13.02 3.71
N ALA A 236 -6.80 -12.87 5.02
CA ALA A 236 -7.04 -13.92 6.00
C ALA A 236 -8.53 -14.17 6.26
N GLU A 237 -9.35 -13.12 6.15
CA GLU A 237 -10.78 -13.16 6.44
C GLU A 237 -11.62 -12.81 5.20
N LEU A 238 -12.85 -13.33 5.18
CA LEU A 238 -13.87 -12.93 4.21
C LEU A 238 -14.21 -11.45 4.40
N GLY A 239 -14.37 -10.75 3.29
CA GLY A 239 -14.56 -9.30 3.22
C GLY A 239 -13.25 -8.51 3.25
N GLY A 240 -12.10 -9.15 3.46
CA GLY A 240 -10.83 -8.45 3.64
C GLY A 240 -10.67 -7.86 5.04
N ASN A 241 -9.74 -6.93 5.19
CA ASN A 241 -9.43 -6.28 6.47
C ASN A 241 -9.24 -4.75 6.32
N PRO A 242 -10.22 -4.03 5.75
CA PRO A 242 -10.07 -2.61 5.41
C PRO A 242 -9.79 -1.75 6.65
N GLY A 243 -8.77 -0.90 6.55
CA GLY A 243 -8.25 -0.05 7.62
C GLY A 243 -7.30 -0.78 8.59
N ARG A 244 -6.97 -2.06 8.34
CA ARG A 244 -6.16 -2.92 9.21
C ARG A 244 -5.16 -3.75 8.42
N SER A 245 -4.47 -4.65 9.11
CA SER A 245 -3.46 -5.53 8.55
C SER A 245 -3.64 -6.91 9.17
N ASP A 246 -3.63 -7.94 8.34
CA ASP A 246 -3.65 -9.35 8.73
C ASP A 246 -2.25 -9.98 8.75
N ILE A 247 -1.19 -9.17 8.61
CA ILE A 247 0.21 -9.56 8.80
C ILE A 247 0.42 -10.13 10.21
N THR A 248 1.10 -11.27 10.28
CA THR A 248 1.66 -11.84 11.51
C THR A 248 3.16 -11.59 11.56
N ASN A 249 3.71 -11.48 12.77
CA ASN A 249 5.14 -11.28 12.98
C ASN A 249 5.74 -12.49 13.70
N TYR A 250 6.76 -13.10 13.10
CA TYR A 250 7.45 -14.26 13.66
C TYR A 250 8.07 -13.96 15.02
N ALA A 251 8.63 -12.75 15.21
CA ALA A 251 9.26 -12.35 16.46
C ALA A 251 8.26 -12.19 17.62
N GLU A 252 7.05 -11.71 17.32
CA GLU A 252 5.95 -11.65 18.29
C GLU A 252 5.41 -13.05 18.58
N TRP A 253 5.09 -13.83 17.55
CA TRP A 253 4.58 -15.20 17.68
C TRP A 253 5.52 -16.09 18.51
N ARG A 254 6.83 -16.06 18.23
CA ARG A 254 7.80 -16.87 18.99
C ARG A 254 7.89 -16.42 20.46
N SER A 255 7.75 -15.12 20.72
CA SER A 255 7.81 -14.57 22.07
C SER A 255 6.59 -15.00 22.88
N GLU A 256 5.40 -14.95 22.27
CA GLU A 256 4.14 -15.40 22.87
C GLU A 256 4.12 -16.91 23.13
N ALA A 257 4.65 -17.70 22.18
CA ALA A 257 4.78 -19.15 22.31
C ALA A 257 5.92 -19.59 23.27
N GLY A 258 6.74 -18.66 23.77
CA GLY A 258 7.89 -18.99 24.62
C GLY A 258 9.01 -19.76 23.90
N ILE A 259 9.11 -19.61 22.58
CA ILE A 259 10.07 -20.29 21.72
C ILE A 259 11.43 -19.60 21.75
N VAL A 260 12.46 -20.35 22.15
CA VAL A 260 13.83 -19.83 22.34
C VAL A 260 14.74 -20.10 21.14
N SER A 261 14.44 -21.13 20.34
CA SER A 261 15.29 -21.59 19.25
C SER A 261 14.49 -21.80 17.97
N ASP A 262 14.78 -21.02 16.94
CA ASP A 262 14.08 -21.07 15.65
C ASP A 262 14.20 -22.44 14.96
N SER A 263 15.34 -23.11 15.13
CA SER A 263 15.65 -24.39 14.50
C SER A 263 15.33 -25.62 15.38
N ALA A 264 14.65 -25.43 16.52
CA ALA A 264 14.23 -26.56 17.34
C ALA A 264 12.97 -27.20 16.75
N ASP A 265 12.83 -28.49 17.01
CA ASP A 265 11.75 -29.39 16.58
C ASP A 265 11.30 -30.14 17.85
N PRO A 266 10.39 -29.54 18.65
CA PRO A 266 10.04 -30.07 19.97
C PRO A 266 9.21 -31.37 19.94
N ASP A 267 8.42 -31.57 18.89
CA ASP A 267 7.51 -32.69 18.70
C ASP A 267 8.10 -33.80 17.80
N GLY A 268 9.20 -33.51 17.09
CA GLY A 268 10.04 -34.48 16.39
C GLY A 268 9.53 -34.87 15.01
N ASP A 269 8.74 -34.02 14.38
CA ASP A 269 8.13 -34.26 13.07
C ASP A 269 9.03 -33.83 11.88
N GLY A 270 10.18 -33.21 12.19
CA GLY A 270 11.16 -32.73 11.23
C GLY A 270 10.94 -31.28 10.79
N LEU A 271 9.94 -30.59 11.32
CA LEU A 271 9.67 -29.18 11.10
C LEU A 271 10.26 -28.36 12.24
N THR A 272 11.01 -27.32 11.87
CA THR A 272 11.54 -26.37 12.86
C THR A 272 10.46 -25.37 13.27
N ASN A 273 10.56 -24.76 14.45
CA ASN A 273 9.65 -23.68 14.89
C ASN A 273 9.42 -22.58 13.84
N LEU A 274 10.46 -22.21 13.06
CA LEU A 274 10.33 -21.24 11.97
C LEU A 274 9.43 -21.76 10.83
N MET A 275 9.56 -23.05 10.49
CA MET A 275 8.72 -23.70 9.49
C MET A 275 7.28 -23.83 10.00
N GLU A 276 7.10 -24.23 11.26
CA GLU A 276 5.79 -24.35 11.90
C GLU A 276 4.98 -23.04 11.83
N TYR A 277 5.61 -21.92 12.18
CA TYR A 277 4.98 -20.61 12.08
C TYR A 277 4.50 -20.30 10.65
N PHE A 278 5.37 -20.52 9.65
CA PHE A 278 5.05 -20.26 8.25
C PHE A 278 3.98 -21.21 7.72
N LEU A 279 4.06 -22.50 8.04
CA LEU A 279 3.15 -23.54 7.55
C LEU A 279 1.80 -23.51 8.28
N GLY A 280 1.75 -22.81 9.42
CA GLY A 280 0.53 -22.64 10.22
C GLY A 280 0.23 -23.80 11.16
N SER A 281 1.22 -24.63 11.49
CA SER A 281 1.12 -25.78 12.40
C SER A 281 1.54 -25.42 13.84
N ASP A 282 1.38 -26.38 14.77
CA ASP A 282 1.69 -26.22 16.19
C ASP A 282 3.03 -26.90 16.52
N PRO A 283 4.05 -26.17 17.00
CA PRO A 283 5.36 -26.74 17.35
C PRO A 283 5.38 -27.85 18.41
N LEU A 284 4.25 -28.11 19.07
CA LEU A 284 4.12 -29.14 20.09
C LEU A 284 3.23 -30.31 19.63
N ASP A 285 2.68 -30.28 18.41
CA ASP A 285 1.79 -31.30 17.87
C ASP A 285 2.20 -31.75 16.46
N HIS A 286 2.62 -33.02 16.39
CA HIS A 286 3.22 -33.64 15.22
C HIS A 286 2.34 -33.54 13.96
N SER A 287 2.81 -32.85 12.91
CA SER A 287 2.02 -32.51 11.73
C SER A 287 2.70 -32.88 10.41
N GLU A 288 2.68 -34.18 10.08
CA GLU A 288 3.25 -34.69 8.82
C GLU A 288 2.63 -34.04 7.55
N PHE A 289 1.43 -33.46 7.67
CA PHE A 289 0.72 -32.84 6.55
C PHE A 289 1.14 -31.38 6.30
N ALA A 290 1.83 -30.73 7.24
CA ALA A 290 2.25 -29.34 7.10
C ALA A 290 3.46 -29.19 6.17
N ALA A 291 4.34 -30.20 6.10
CA ALA A 291 5.54 -30.15 5.27
C ALA A 291 5.22 -29.99 3.76
N PRO A 292 6.08 -29.30 2.98
CA PRO A 292 5.95 -29.20 1.52
C PRO A 292 5.75 -30.56 0.84
N GLN A 293 4.72 -30.66 0.00
CA GLN A 293 4.30 -31.91 -0.63
C GLN A 293 4.67 -31.90 -2.13
N PRO A 294 5.71 -32.62 -2.56
CA PRO A 294 6.04 -32.77 -3.97
C PRO A 294 5.14 -33.80 -4.65
N SER A 295 4.80 -33.54 -5.91
CA SER A 295 4.07 -34.46 -6.77
C SER A 295 4.50 -34.27 -8.24
N ILE A 296 4.23 -35.27 -9.08
CA ILE A 296 4.32 -35.12 -10.53
C ILE A 296 2.92 -35.01 -11.08
N LEU A 297 2.66 -33.97 -11.87
CA LEU A 297 1.37 -33.74 -12.51
C LEU A 297 1.55 -33.56 -14.02
N ASP A 298 0.64 -34.16 -14.78
CA ASP A 298 0.53 -33.90 -16.21
C ASP A 298 -0.22 -32.58 -16.39
N LEU A 299 0.46 -31.60 -17.00
CA LEU A 299 -0.06 -30.26 -17.22
C LEU A 299 0.00 -29.95 -18.71
N GLU A 300 -1.05 -29.32 -19.23
CA GLU A 300 -1.05 -28.76 -20.58
C GLU A 300 -0.51 -27.34 -20.54
N ILE A 301 0.60 -27.10 -21.22
CA ILE A 301 1.22 -25.78 -21.36
C ILE A 301 1.45 -25.55 -22.85
N ASP A 302 0.99 -24.41 -23.36
CA ASP A 302 1.07 -24.04 -24.78
C ASP A 302 0.51 -25.14 -25.73
N GLY A 303 -0.56 -25.82 -25.29
CA GLY A 303 -1.23 -26.89 -26.05
C GLY A 303 -0.49 -28.23 -26.06
N VAL A 304 0.52 -28.42 -25.19
CA VAL A 304 1.27 -29.68 -25.05
C VAL A 304 1.17 -30.19 -23.62
N THR A 305 0.67 -31.42 -23.47
CA THR A 305 0.65 -32.11 -22.16
C THR A 305 2.00 -32.76 -21.88
N GLN A 306 2.64 -32.38 -20.77
CA GLN A 306 3.86 -33.00 -20.26
C GLN A 306 3.79 -33.15 -18.74
N SER A 307 4.63 -34.02 -18.18
CA SER A 307 4.71 -34.21 -16.73
C SER A 307 5.66 -33.20 -16.11
N TYR A 308 5.20 -32.48 -15.09
CA TYR A 308 5.98 -31.48 -14.36
C TYR A 308 6.07 -31.85 -12.88
N LEU A 309 7.21 -31.52 -12.26
CA LEU A 309 7.31 -31.49 -10.80
C LEU A 309 6.47 -30.32 -10.29
N THR A 310 5.59 -30.61 -9.34
CA THR A 310 4.86 -29.61 -8.56
C THR A 310 5.15 -29.75 -7.09
N VAL A 311 5.13 -28.65 -6.35
CA VAL A 311 5.33 -28.62 -4.89
C VAL A 311 4.21 -27.81 -4.27
N ARG A 312 3.36 -28.45 -3.47
CA ARG A 312 2.33 -27.77 -2.70
C ARG A 312 2.92 -27.35 -1.35
N VAL A 313 2.74 -26.09 -0.99
CA VAL A 313 3.20 -25.54 0.28
C VAL A 313 2.03 -24.82 0.91
N ARG A 314 1.68 -25.21 2.14
CA ARG A 314 0.71 -24.46 2.94
C ARG A 314 1.42 -23.25 3.56
N ARG A 315 0.74 -22.11 3.61
CA ARG A 315 1.23 -20.89 4.25
C ARG A 315 0.15 -20.33 5.16
N ARG A 316 0.49 -19.99 6.40
CA ARG A 316 -0.31 -19.12 7.27
C ARG A 316 -0.47 -17.77 6.59
N ILE A 317 -1.70 -17.35 6.34
CA ILE A 317 -1.94 -16.02 5.76
C ILE A 317 -1.43 -14.98 6.74
N GLY A 318 -0.69 -13.99 6.22
CA GLY A 318 -0.05 -12.96 7.04
C GLY A 318 1.40 -13.26 7.44
N ALA A 319 1.91 -14.49 7.28
CA ALA A 319 3.32 -14.82 7.52
C ALA A 319 4.25 -14.33 6.40
N ASP A 320 4.13 -13.03 6.09
CA ASP A 320 4.77 -12.32 4.99
C ASP A 320 6.27 -12.07 5.24
N ASP A 321 6.69 -12.21 6.49
CA ASP A 321 8.07 -12.09 6.94
C ASP A 321 8.92 -13.34 6.64
N ILE A 322 8.34 -14.39 6.05
CA ILE A 322 9.08 -15.57 5.59
C ILE A 322 8.86 -15.80 4.10
N GLN A 323 9.97 -15.89 3.39
CA GLN A 323 9.99 -16.29 1.98
C GLN A 323 10.23 -17.80 1.88
N ILE A 324 9.45 -18.45 1.00
CA ILE A 324 9.63 -19.85 0.64
C ILE A 324 10.18 -19.98 -0.77
N MET A 325 11.22 -20.81 -0.92
CA MET A 325 11.77 -21.16 -2.21
C MET A 325 11.92 -22.67 -2.33
N PRO A 326 10.99 -23.37 -3.01
CA PRO A 326 11.18 -24.76 -3.37
C PRO A 326 12.43 -24.91 -4.26
N GLN A 327 13.05 -26.08 -4.18
CA GLN A 327 14.23 -26.46 -4.96
C GLN A 327 14.14 -27.94 -5.29
N PHE A 328 14.66 -28.31 -6.45
CA PHE A 328 14.77 -29.71 -6.85
C PHE A 328 16.16 -30.06 -7.36
N SER A 329 16.48 -31.34 -7.34
CA SER A 329 17.76 -31.87 -7.79
C SER A 329 17.58 -33.25 -8.41
N GLU A 330 18.36 -33.56 -9.44
CA GLU A 330 18.44 -34.91 -10.03
C GLU A 330 19.61 -35.72 -9.45
N ASP A 331 20.59 -35.07 -8.81
CA ASP A 331 21.87 -35.67 -8.41
C ASP A 331 22.24 -35.48 -6.93
N LEU A 332 21.39 -34.79 -6.14
CA LEU A 332 21.63 -34.32 -4.76
C LEU A 332 22.79 -33.32 -4.59
N LEU A 333 23.47 -32.95 -5.67
CA LEU A 333 24.62 -32.03 -5.65
C LEU A 333 24.23 -30.66 -6.19
N THR A 334 23.52 -30.63 -7.31
CA THR A 334 23.05 -29.43 -7.99
C THR A 334 21.59 -29.23 -7.68
N TRP A 335 21.28 -28.15 -6.96
CA TRP A 335 19.91 -27.79 -6.59
C TRP A 335 19.44 -26.62 -7.46
N LEU A 336 18.35 -26.82 -8.17
CA LEU A 336 17.69 -25.86 -9.03
C LEU A 336 16.52 -25.22 -8.29
N GLY A 337 16.50 -23.90 -8.25
CA GLY A 337 15.44 -23.09 -7.65
C GLY A 337 15.43 -21.69 -8.26
N GLY A 338 14.64 -20.81 -7.67
CA GLY A 338 14.39 -19.47 -8.20
C GLY A 338 13.48 -19.49 -9.43
N GLU A 339 13.06 -18.29 -9.83
CA GLU A 339 12.08 -18.06 -10.92
C GLU A 339 12.50 -18.62 -12.28
N GLN A 340 13.79 -18.92 -12.47
CA GLN A 340 14.33 -19.51 -13.70
C GLN A 340 14.03 -21.01 -13.81
N ASN A 341 13.74 -21.67 -12.69
CA ASN A 341 13.56 -23.13 -12.61
C ASN A 341 12.20 -23.54 -12.04
N ILE A 342 11.60 -22.71 -11.18
CA ILE A 342 10.32 -22.97 -10.52
C ILE A 342 9.50 -21.69 -10.55
N THR A 343 8.21 -21.82 -10.85
CA THR A 343 7.27 -20.71 -10.86
C THR A 343 6.04 -21.06 -10.01
N LEU A 344 5.36 -20.04 -9.49
CA LEU A 344 4.07 -20.21 -8.83
C LEU A 344 3.02 -20.52 -9.90
N LEU A 345 2.30 -21.62 -9.72
CA LEU A 345 1.24 -22.07 -10.61
C LEU A 345 -0.10 -21.47 -10.20
N ASN A 346 -0.46 -21.60 -8.93
CA ASN A 346 -1.69 -21.04 -8.37
C ASN A 346 -1.61 -20.88 -6.85
N VAL A 347 -2.59 -20.16 -6.31
CA VAL A 347 -2.81 -19.95 -4.89
C VAL A 347 -4.28 -20.20 -4.56
N SER A 348 -4.55 -20.97 -3.51
CA SER A 348 -5.90 -21.22 -3.03
C SER A 348 -6.03 -20.96 -1.53
N ASN A 349 -6.99 -20.14 -1.11
CA ASN A 349 -7.35 -20.00 0.30
C ASN A 349 -7.96 -21.30 0.83
N ASN A 350 -7.57 -21.74 2.03
CA ASN A 350 -8.06 -22.98 2.63
C ASN A 350 -9.27 -22.75 3.57
N GLY A 351 -9.67 -21.51 3.82
CA GLY A 351 -10.80 -21.15 4.68
C GLY A 351 -10.53 -21.30 6.19
N ASP A 352 -9.28 -21.50 6.58
CA ASP A 352 -8.85 -21.77 7.96
C ASP A 352 -7.72 -20.84 8.43
N GLY A 353 -7.57 -19.67 7.79
CA GLY A 353 -6.47 -18.72 8.04
C GLY A 353 -5.14 -19.10 7.37
N SER A 354 -5.17 -20.08 6.47
CA SER A 354 -4.04 -20.45 5.63
C SER A 354 -4.42 -20.50 4.16
N GLU A 355 -3.41 -20.49 3.30
CA GLU A 355 -3.54 -20.73 1.86
C GLU A 355 -2.59 -21.84 1.42
N THR A 356 -2.83 -22.38 0.24
CA THR A 356 -1.94 -23.33 -0.43
C THR A 356 -1.32 -22.67 -1.65
N LEU A 357 0.00 -22.57 -1.65
CA LEU A 357 0.81 -22.18 -2.79
C LEU A 357 1.17 -23.43 -3.58
N MET A 358 0.88 -23.45 -4.87
CA MET A 358 1.28 -24.56 -5.75
C MET A 358 2.39 -24.07 -6.67
N PHE A 359 3.58 -24.62 -6.52
CA PHE A 359 4.71 -24.34 -7.40
C PHE A 359 4.85 -25.41 -8.47
N ARG A 360 5.41 -25.04 -9.63
CA ARG A 360 5.72 -25.95 -10.74
C ARG A 360 7.13 -25.69 -11.25
N ALA A 361 7.89 -26.75 -11.54
CA ALA A 361 9.11 -26.63 -12.32
C ALA A 361 8.81 -26.03 -13.72
N ILE A 362 9.71 -25.22 -14.25
CA ILE A 362 9.56 -24.63 -15.59
C ILE A 362 9.76 -25.69 -16.67
N SER A 363 10.73 -26.58 -16.49
CA SER A 363 10.98 -27.68 -17.39
C SER A 363 10.17 -28.92 -16.99
N PRO A 364 9.66 -29.69 -17.96
CA PRO A 364 9.11 -31.01 -17.69
C PRO A 364 10.14 -31.90 -16.98
N VAL A 365 9.64 -32.89 -16.25
CA VAL A 365 10.48 -33.93 -15.66
C VAL A 365 11.24 -34.64 -16.77
N SER A 366 12.55 -34.78 -16.60
CA SER A 366 13.40 -35.50 -17.56
C SER A 366 13.11 -37.00 -17.51
N GLU A 367 13.75 -37.78 -18.39
CA GLU A 367 13.66 -39.25 -18.31
C GLU A 367 14.30 -39.82 -17.02
N ASN A 368 15.00 -39.00 -16.23
CA ASN A 368 15.52 -39.40 -14.93
C ASN A 368 14.36 -39.69 -13.97
N ARG A 369 14.39 -40.88 -13.38
CA ARG A 369 13.29 -41.40 -12.56
C ARG A 369 13.27 -40.92 -11.11
N THR A 370 14.26 -40.14 -10.70
CA THR A 370 14.39 -39.70 -9.31
C THR A 370 14.63 -38.21 -9.28
N LEU A 371 13.72 -37.50 -8.61
CA LEU A 371 13.86 -36.10 -8.25
C LEU A 371 13.88 -35.99 -6.73
N PHE A 372 14.79 -35.18 -6.22
CA PHE A 372 14.87 -34.81 -4.81
C PHE A 372 14.34 -33.40 -4.67
N VAL A 373 13.52 -33.17 -3.64
CA VAL A 373 12.88 -31.86 -3.39
C VAL A 373 13.22 -31.40 -1.99
N ARG A 374 13.46 -30.10 -1.85
CA ARG A 374 13.54 -29.41 -0.56
C ARG A 374 12.95 -28.02 -0.71
N SER A 375 12.60 -27.38 0.40
CA SER A 375 12.19 -25.98 0.39
C SER A 375 13.02 -25.18 1.37
N GLN A 376 13.46 -24.00 0.93
CA GLN A 376 14.20 -23.06 1.76
C GLN A 376 13.25 -22.03 2.34
N PHE A 377 13.21 -21.92 3.66
CA PHE A 377 12.45 -20.92 4.39
C PHE A 377 13.43 -19.84 4.86
N THR A 378 13.19 -18.58 4.48
CA THR A 378 14.08 -17.46 4.79
C THR A 378 13.29 -16.37 5.50
N LEU A 379 13.61 -16.14 6.77
CA LEU A 379 13.11 -14.98 7.50
C LEU A 379 13.68 -13.70 6.86
N SER A 380 12.78 -12.86 6.37
CA SER A 380 13.09 -11.54 5.81
C SER A 380 12.95 -10.50 6.93
N PRO A 381 13.93 -9.60 7.08
CA PRO A 381 13.97 -8.61 8.16
C PRO A 381 12.92 -7.51 8.02
#